data_AF-X1FHB4-F1
#
_entry.id   AF-X1FHB4-F1
#
_cell.length_a   1.000
_cell.length_b   1.000
_cell.length_c   1.000
_cell.angle_alpha   90.00
_cell.angle_beta   90.00
_cell.angle_gamma   90.00
#
_symmetry.space_group_name_H-M   'P 1'
#
loop_
_entity.id
_entity.type
_entity.pdbx_description
1 polymer ?
#
loop_
_entity_poly.entity_id
_entity_poly.type
_entity_poly.pdbx_seq_one_letter_code
_entity_poly.pdbx_strand_id
1 'polypeptide(L)'
;MGDTVKATLAFDKHMPAGIPRVALVDTFKDEAEEALLVAQALGEKLDRVRLDTPAERGSVTTDLVREVRARLDLAGFKHVGIFVSGGINVERIKQFVEAGAPVDGFGVGSYISGAKPIDFTADLHEVEGKPIAKR
;
A
#
# COMPACT_ATOMS: atom_id res chain seq x y z
N MET A 1 -22.80 10.30 2.43
CA MET A 1 -21.59 9.79 1.75
C MET A 1 -21.50 8.31 2.09
N GLY A 2 -21.35 7.42 1.10
CA GLY A 2 -21.41 5.95 1.32
C GLY A 2 -21.16 5.15 0.04
N ASP A 3 -20.27 5.64 -0.83
CA ASP A 3 -20.05 5.09 -2.16
C ASP A 3 -18.61 5.40 -2.60
N THR A 4 -17.81 4.35 -2.81
CA THR A 4 -16.39 4.43 -3.19
C THR A 4 -16.20 5.12 -4.54
N VAL A 5 -17.10 4.90 -5.51
CA VAL A 5 -17.05 5.56 -6.82
C VAL A 5 -17.26 7.06 -6.67
N LYS A 6 -18.28 7.48 -5.91
CA LYS A 6 -18.54 8.92 -5.67
C LYS A 6 -17.37 9.59 -4.94
N ALA A 7 -16.77 8.92 -3.97
CA ALA A 7 -15.59 9.44 -3.27
C ALA A 7 -14.39 9.62 -4.22
N THR A 8 -14.13 8.62 -5.07
CA THR A 8 -13.01 8.65 -6.02
C THR A 8 -13.21 9.69 -7.12
N LEU A 9 -14.45 9.83 -7.65
CA LEU A 9 -14.80 10.89 -8.61
C LEU A 9 -14.69 12.29 -8.00
N ALA A 10 -15.05 12.45 -6.72
CA ALA A 10 -14.84 13.72 -6.02
C ALA A 10 -13.35 14.05 -5.89
N PHE A 11 -12.50 13.06 -5.58
CA PHE A 11 -11.05 13.25 -5.56
C PHE A 11 -10.52 13.64 -6.95
N ASP A 12 -10.92 12.95 -8.02
CA ASP A 12 -10.52 13.29 -9.39
C ASP A 12 -10.88 14.74 -9.77
N LYS A 13 -12.06 15.21 -9.36
CA LYS A 13 -12.54 16.57 -9.65
C LYS A 13 -11.67 17.65 -9.01
N HIS A 14 -11.11 17.41 -7.83
CA HIS A 14 -10.46 18.44 -7.03
C HIS A 14 -8.92 18.39 -7.08
N MET A 15 -8.33 17.28 -7.49
CA MET A 15 -6.88 17.10 -7.46
C MET A 15 -6.21 17.47 -8.78
N PRO A 16 -5.01 18.10 -8.77
CA PRO A 16 -4.25 18.37 -9.98
C PRO A 16 -3.99 17.11 -10.81
N ALA A 17 -3.96 17.23 -12.14
CA ALA A 17 -3.79 16.08 -13.05
C ALA A 17 -2.48 15.29 -12.83
N GLY A 18 -1.43 15.92 -12.31
CA GLY A 18 -0.15 15.26 -12.01
C GLY A 18 -0.16 14.39 -10.74
N ILE A 19 -1.25 14.37 -9.97
CA ILE A 19 -1.40 13.52 -8.79
C ILE A 19 -2.06 12.21 -9.19
N PRO A 20 -1.42 11.04 -8.96
CA PRO A 20 -2.03 9.75 -9.26
C PRO A 20 -3.37 9.53 -8.53
N ARG A 21 -4.36 8.97 -9.24
CA ARG A 21 -5.63 8.57 -8.63
C ARG A 21 -5.49 7.15 -8.11
N VAL A 22 -5.37 7.04 -6.79
CA VAL A 22 -5.33 5.75 -6.09
C VAL A 22 -6.63 5.58 -5.29
N ALA A 23 -7.46 4.62 -5.67
CA ALA A 23 -8.76 4.39 -5.02
C ALA A 23 -8.66 3.34 -3.91
N LEU A 24 -9.17 3.63 -2.72
CA LEU A 24 -9.32 2.64 -1.64
C LEU A 24 -10.59 1.81 -1.90
N VAL A 25 -10.48 0.48 -2.02
CA VAL A 25 -11.56 -0.37 -2.60
C VAL A 25 -12.09 -1.44 -1.64
N ASP A 26 -11.90 -1.31 -0.34
CA ASP A 26 -12.31 -2.27 0.68
C ASP A 26 -13.40 -1.73 1.62
N THR A 27 -14.01 -0.60 1.27
CA THR A 27 -14.81 0.20 2.21
C THR A 27 -16.20 -0.39 2.47
N PHE A 28 -16.97 -0.71 1.41
CA PHE A 28 -18.37 -1.14 1.55
C PHE A 28 -18.65 -2.52 0.97
N LYS A 29 -17.98 -2.87 -0.12
CA LYS A 29 -18.14 -4.16 -0.80
C LYS A 29 -16.84 -4.95 -0.82
N ASP A 30 -16.91 -6.10 -1.47
CA ASP A 30 -15.75 -6.91 -1.81
C ASP A 30 -14.76 -6.12 -2.68
N GLU A 31 -13.47 -6.30 -2.40
CA GLU A 31 -12.38 -5.56 -3.01
C GLU A 31 -12.35 -5.69 -4.53
N ALA A 32 -12.66 -6.87 -5.05
CA ALA A 32 -12.65 -7.13 -6.47
C ALA A 32 -13.89 -6.56 -7.17
N GLU A 33 -15.02 -6.42 -6.47
CA GLU A 33 -16.20 -5.69 -6.97
C GLU A 33 -15.94 -4.17 -6.99
N GLU A 34 -15.48 -3.58 -5.89
CA GLU A 34 -15.22 -2.14 -5.84
C GLU A 34 -14.13 -1.71 -6.81
N ALA A 35 -13.06 -2.51 -6.97
CA ALA A 35 -12.00 -2.26 -7.94
C ALA A 35 -12.54 -2.10 -9.36
N LEU A 36 -13.47 -2.96 -9.78
CA LEU A 36 -14.12 -2.85 -11.09
C LEU A 36 -14.98 -1.61 -11.21
N LEU A 37 -15.77 -1.30 -10.17
CA LEU A 37 -16.66 -0.14 -10.17
C LEU A 37 -15.87 1.18 -10.29
N VAL A 38 -14.77 1.32 -9.55
CA VAL A 38 -13.92 2.53 -9.65
C VAL A 38 -13.17 2.59 -10.98
N ALA A 39 -12.69 1.45 -11.49
CA ALA A 39 -12.01 1.39 -12.78
C ALA A 39 -12.94 1.78 -13.93
N GLN A 40 -14.20 1.31 -13.93
CA GLN A 40 -15.21 1.71 -14.90
C GLN A 40 -15.54 3.20 -14.82
N ALA A 41 -15.57 3.78 -13.63
CA ALA A 41 -15.92 5.18 -13.44
C ALA A 41 -14.80 6.16 -13.82
N LEU A 42 -13.54 5.83 -13.56
CA LEU A 42 -12.40 6.70 -13.85
C LEU A 42 -11.69 6.40 -15.18
N GLY A 43 -11.83 5.18 -15.69
CA GLY A 43 -11.17 4.73 -16.92
C GLY A 43 -9.64 4.90 -16.86
N GLU A 44 -9.08 5.52 -17.90
CA GLU A 44 -7.65 5.81 -18.03
C GLU A 44 -7.08 6.73 -16.94
N LYS A 45 -7.93 7.44 -16.20
CA LYS A 45 -7.47 8.31 -15.11
C LYS A 45 -7.11 7.55 -13.84
N LEU A 46 -7.60 6.32 -13.67
CA LEU A 46 -7.29 5.51 -12.50
C LEU A 46 -5.87 4.97 -12.62
N ASP A 47 -5.00 5.38 -11.70
CA ASP A 47 -3.62 4.89 -11.65
C ASP A 47 -3.58 3.52 -10.97
N ARG A 48 -4.17 3.41 -9.76
CA ARG A 48 -4.13 2.19 -8.95
C ARG A 48 -5.38 2.01 -8.09
N VAL A 49 -5.61 0.77 -7.67
CA VAL A 49 -6.47 0.45 -6.52
C VAL A 49 -5.61 0.14 -5.30
N ARG A 50 -6.07 0.51 -4.11
CA ARG A 50 -5.43 0.23 -2.82
C ARG A 50 -6.27 -0.77 -2.04
N LEU A 51 -5.63 -1.88 -1.68
CA LEU A 51 -6.17 -2.91 -0.79
C LEU A 51 -5.61 -2.69 0.63
N ASP A 52 -6.48 -2.49 1.60
CA ASP A 52 -6.18 -2.28 3.02
C ASP A 52 -7.11 -3.13 3.91
N THR A 53 -7.50 -4.32 3.40
CA THR A 53 -8.52 -5.19 3.99
C THR A 53 -8.28 -5.39 5.49
N PRO A 54 -9.29 -5.15 6.33
CA PRO A 54 -9.14 -5.24 7.78
C PRO A 54 -8.88 -6.68 8.24
N ALA A 55 -8.26 -6.84 9.41
CA ALA A 55 -7.89 -8.15 9.94
C ALA A 55 -9.11 -9.06 10.17
N GLU A 56 -10.24 -8.48 10.55
CA GLU A 56 -11.53 -9.16 10.74
C GLU A 56 -12.08 -9.76 9.43
N ARG A 57 -11.62 -9.26 8.27
CA ARG A 57 -11.92 -9.82 6.95
C ARG A 57 -10.76 -10.64 6.36
N GLY A 58 -9.75 -10.97 7.15
CA GLY A 58 -8.65 -11.85 6.76
C GLY A 58 -7.40 -11.15 6.23
N SER A 59 -7.35 -9.81 6.28
CA SER A 59 -6.25 -9.00 5.71
C SER A 59 -6.06 -9.20 4.19
N VAL A 60 -5.20 -8.37 3.59
CA VAL A 60 -4.83 -8.57 2.17
C VAL A 60 -3.98 -9.83 2.01
N THR A 61 -4.43 -10.74 1.14
CA THR A 61 -3.73 -11.98 0.79
C THR A 61 -3.21 -11.96 -0.64
N THR A 62 -2.29 -12.87 -0.97
CA THR A 62 -1.78 -13.04 -2.35
C THR A 62 -2.88 -13.46 -3.32
N ASP A 63 -3.82 -14.28 -2.87
CA ASP A 63 -4.95 -14.73 -3.69
C ASP A 63 -5.95 -13.61 -3.96
N LEU A 64 -6.23 -12.75 -2.96
CA LEU A 64 -7.06 -11.56 -3.17
C LEU A 64 -6.45 -10.63 -4.22
N VAL A 65 -5.13 -10.39 -4.14
CA VAL A 65 -4.42 -9.58 -5.14
C VAL A 65 -4.54 -10.19 -6.54
N ARG A 66 -4.38 -11.51 -6.68
CA ARG A 66 -4.52 -12.21 -7.96
C ARG A 66 -5.94 -12.15 -8.49
N GLU A 67 -6.94 -12.27 -7.62
CA GLU A 67 -8.34 -12.14 -7.99
C GLU A 67 -8.65 -10.74 -8.52
N VAL A 68 -8.27 -9.70 -7.78
CA VAL A 68 -8.46 -8.30 -8.20
C VAL A 68 -7.76 -8.05 -9.53
N ARG A 69 -6.51 -8.52 -9.69
CA ARG A 69 -5.77 -8.41 -10.95
C ARG A 69 -6.51 -9.08 -12.10
N ALA A 70 -6.92 -10.33 -11.91
CA ALA A 70 -7.60 -11.12 -12.94
C ALA A 70 -8.92 -10.45 -13.36
N ARG A 71 -9.71 -9.94 -12.40
CA ARG A 71 -10.96 -9.23 -12.70
C ARG A 71 -10.72 -7.94 -13.48
N LEU A 72 -9.75 -7.11 -13.05
CA LEU A 72 -9.37 -5.90 -13.78
C LEU A 72 -8.90 -6.21 -15.20
N ASP A 73 -8.08 -7.25 -15.38
CA ASP A 73 -7.55 -7.64 -16.69
C ASP A 73 -8.64 -8.14 -17.63
N LEU A 74 -9.56 -8.97 -17.13
CA LEU A 74 -10.73 -9.46 -17.89
C LEU A 74 -11.65 -8.31 -18.31
N ALA A 75 -11.75 -7.27 -17.48
CA ALA A 75 -12.51 -6.06 -17.79
C ALA A 75 -11.74 -5.04 -18.65
N GLY A 76 -10.48 -5.32 -19.03
CA GLY A 76 -9.66 -4.48 -19.90
C GLY A 76 -8.81 -3.42 -19.19
N PHE A 77 -8.81 -3.37 -17.85
CA PHE A 77 -8.09 -2.37 -17.04
C PHE A 77 -6.67 -2.83 -16.65
N LYS A 78 -5.90 -3.31 -17.63
CA LYS A 78 -4.54 -3.84 -17.41
C LYS A 78 -3.54 -2.78 -16.93
N HIS A 79 -3.81 -1.50 -17.20
CA HIS A 79 -2.98 -0.38 -16.79
C HIS A 79 -3.13 0.00 -15.32
N VAL A 80 -4.25 -0.36 -14.68
CA VAL A 80 -4.53 0.00 -13.29
C VAL A 80 -3.67 -0.87 -12.38
N GLY A 81 -2.73 -0.30 -11.63
CA GLY A 81 -1.91 -1.09 -10.71
C GLY A 81 -2.61 -1.43 -9.38
N ILE A 82 -1.97 -2.28 -8.57
CA ILE A 82 -2.45 -2.71 -7.25
C ILE A 82 -1.45 -2.28 -6.18
N PHE A 83 -1.93 -1.50 -5.23
CA PHE A 83 -1.19 -1.05 -4.05
C PHE A 83 -1.71 -1.77 -2.80
N VAL A 84 -0.83 -2.31 -1.97
CA VAL A 84 -1.23 -3.08 -0.78
C VAL A 84 -0.76 -2.37 0.49
N SER A 85 -1.62 -2.26 1.49
CA SER A 85 -1.25 -1.72 2.80
C SER A 85 -1.88 -2.53 3.94
N GLY A 86 -1.71 -2.04 5.17
CA GLY A 86 -2.33 -2.61 6.36
C GLY A 86 -1.51 -3.75 6.92
N GLY A 87 -0.78 -3.50 8.01
CA GLY A 87 0.03 -4.52 8.70
C GLY A 87 1.17 -5.10 7.85
N ILE A 88 1.73 -4.34 6.91
CA ILE A 88 2.84 -4.79 6.05
C ILE A 88 4.16 -4.73 6.82
N ASN A 89 4.93 -5.81 6.74
CA ASN A 89 6.26 -5.98 7.30
C ASN A 89 7.16 -6.77 6.31
N VAL A 90 8.42 -7.01 6.67
CA VAL A 90 9.38 -7.72 5.81
C VAL A 90 8.88 -9.12 5.43
N GLU A 91 8.28 -9.86 6.37
CA GLU A 91 7.77 -11.21 6.14
C GLU A 91 6.63 -11.22 5.13
N ARG A 92 5.69 -10.29 5.24
CA ARG A 92 4.57 -10.17 4.29
C ARG A 92 5.03 -9.70 2.92
N ILE A 93 5.96 -8.74 2.84
CA ILE A 93 6.53 -8.33 1.56
C ILE A 93 7.17 -9.53 0.86
N LYS A 94 7.96 -10.34 1.59
CA LYS A 94 8.54 -11.59 1.05
C LYS A 94 7.47 -12.54 0.55
N GLN A 95 6.39 -12.76 1.31
CA GLN A 95 5.28 -13.62 0.88
C GLN A 95 4.68 -13.18 -0.45
N PHE A 96 4.41 -11.88 -0.65
CA PHE A 96 3.88 -11.38 -1.93
C PHE A 96 4.87 -11.55 -3.08
N VAL A 97 6.15 -11.23 -2.85
CA VAL A 97 7.21 -11.30 -3.86
C VAL A 97 7.50 -12.75 -4.27
N GLU A 98 7.70 -13.65 -3.31
CA GLU A 98 7.98 -15.07 -3.56
C GLU A 98 6.79 -15.77 -4.24
N ALA A 99 5.56 -15.39 -3.89
CA ALA A 99 4.36 -15.87 -4.55
C ALA A 99 4.16 -15.29 -5.97
N GLY A 100 4.97 -14.31 -6.40
CA GLY A 100 4.80 -13.62 -7.67
C GLY A 100 3.43 -12.91 -7.77
N ALA A 101 2.90 -12.44 -6.65
CA ALA A 101 1.63 -11.71 -6.64
C ALA A 101 1.80 -10.34 -7.34
N PRO A 102 0.87 -9.93 -8.21
CA PRO A 102 0.96 -8.69 -8.99
C PRO A 102 0.69 -7.45 -8.12
N VAL A 103 1.68 -7.04 -7.33
CA VAL A 103 1.64 -5.84 -6.48
C VAL A 103 2.63 -4.81 -7.01
N ASP A 104 2.14 -3.58 -7.21
CA ASP A 104 2.92 -2.46 -7.73
C ASP A 104 3.52 -1.57 -6.63
N GLY A 105 3.03 -1.69 -5.39
CA GLY A 105 3.56 -0.93 -4.26
C GLY A 105 3.02 -1.37 -2.91
N PHE A 106 3.80 -1.08 -1.87
CA PHE A 106 3.46 -1.39 -0.49
C PHE A 106 3.40 -0.13 0.38
N GLY A 107 2.31 0.01 1.13
CA GLY A 107 2.17 1.01 2.18
C GLY A 107 2.60 0.43 3.53
N VAL A 108 3.77 0.85 4.02
CA VAL A 108 4.34 0.37 5.28
C VAL A 108 4.30 1.49 6.32
N GLY A 109 3.51 1.29 7.37
CA GLY A 109 3.32 2.27 8.45
C GLY A 109 4.06 1.87 9.72
N SER A 110 3.31 1.32 10.68
CA SER A 110 3.76 1.02 12.05
C SER A 110 5.02 0.17 12.15
N TYR A 111 5.29 -0.69 11.18
CA TYR A 111 6.53 -1.47 11.13
C TYR A 111 7.78 -0.59 11.05
N ILE A 112 7.72 0.52 10.31
CA ILE A 112 8.83 1.49 10.19
C ILE A 112 8.73 2.52 11.31
N SER A 113 7.58 3.18 11.44
CA SER A 113 7.45 4.32 12.36
C SER A 113 7.47 3.92 13.84
N GLY A 114 7.15 2.66 14.15
CA GLY A 114 7.21 2.08 15.48
C GLY A 114 8.48 1.28 15.75
N ALA A 115 9.50 1.38 14.88
CA ALA A 115 10.76 0.69 15.08
C ALA A 115 11.40 1.10 16.42
N LYS A 116 11.89 0.11 17.18
CA LYS A 116 12.58 0.38 18.44
C LYS A 116 13.85 1.19 18.13
N PRO A 117 14.09 2.31 18.84
CA PRO A 117 15.35 3.01 18.73
C PRO A 117 16.51 2.07 19.03
N ILE A 118 17.60 2.23 18.28
CA ILE A 118 18.87 1.61 18.66
C ILE A 118 19.40 2.40 19.84
N ASP A 119 19.56 1.73 20.98
CA ASP A 119 20.17 2.35 22.14
C ASP A 119 21.65 2.59 21.84
N PHE A 120 22.02 3.86 21.74
CA PHE A 120 23.35 4.29 21.31
C PHE A 120 23.91 5.27 22.32
N THR A 121 25.10 4.97 22.83
CA THR A 121 25.89 5.89 23.64
C THR A 121 27.02 6.47 22.80
N ALA A 122 27.19 7.78 22.88
CA ALA A 122 28.38 8.45 22.35
C ALA A 122 29.35 8.67 23.50
N ASP A 123 30.54 8.08 23.37
CA ASP A 123 31.57 8.15 24.39
C ASP A 123 32.84 8.75 23.81
N LEU A 124 33.54 9.53 24.63
CA LEU A 124 34.81 10.11 24.23
C LEU A 124 35.87 9.00 24.24
N HIS A 125 36.58 8.86 23.11
CA HIS A 125 37.68 7.90 22.95
C HIS A 125 39.05 8.57 22.68
N GLU A 126 39.08 9.90 22.51
CA GLU A 126 40.32 10.65 22.26
C GLU A 126 40.21 12.10 22.78
N VAL A 127 41.23 12.55 23.51
CA VAL A 127 41.40 13.96 23.91
C VAL A 127 42.74 14.43 23.36
N GLU A 128 42.74 15.50 22.56
CA GLU A 128 43.98 16.11 22.02
C GLU A 128 44.91 15.10 21.30
N GLY A 129 44.38 14.21 20.46
CA GLY A 129 45.19 13.21 19.75
C GLY A 129 45.62 12.02 20.61
N LYS A 130 45.22 11.96 21.88
CA LYS A 130 45.58 10.89 22.81
C LYS A 130 44.40 9.96 23.06
N PRO A 131 44.50 8.66 22.71
CA PRO A 131 43.45 7.68 23.00
C PRO A 131 43.17 7.57 24.49
N ILE A 132 41.95 7.88 24.91
CA ILE A 132 41.47 7.77 26.29
C ILE A 132 39.96 7.57 26.31
N ALA A 133 39.46 6.63 27.11
CA ALA A 133 38.03 6.35 27.24
C ALA A 133 37.65 6.04 28.69
N LYS A 134 36.37 6.22 29.02
CA LYS A 134 35.80 5.73 30.27
C LYS A 134 35.70 4.19 30.26
N ARG A 135 35.63 3.57 31.45
CA ARG A 135 35.37 2.14 31.62
C ARG A 135 33.94 1.76 31.24
#